data_AF-A0A7Y4WE63-F1
#
_entry.id   AF-A0A7Y4WE63-F1
#
_cell.length_a   1.000
_cell.length_b   1.000
_cell.length_c   1.000
_cell.angle_alpha   90.00
_cell.angle_beta   90.00
_cell.angle_gamma   90.00
#
_symmetry.space_group_name_H-M   'P 1'
#
loop_
_entity.id
_entity.type
_entity.pdbx_description
1 polymer ?
#
loop_
_entity_poly.entity_id
_entity_poly.type
_entity_poly.pdbx_seq_one_letter_code
_entity_poly.pdbx_strand_id
1 'polypeptide(L)'
;MAPAAPTVGVLRIGSDVPGAQVFIDRQFVGSAPAVAENVSPGTHQLNVSAPGFDSVATSIEVTPGEREIVVRLRDVRLDSSVDVVHKHGIGSCRGRLVATPQGIRYETANKGDAFTSTLQELETFQVDYLEKNLRIKLAKGRQFNFSDPEGNADRLFVFHRDVDKARERLKKGDPPAAP
;
A
#
# COMPACT_ATOMS: atom_id res chain seq x y z
N MET A 1 6.57 46.77 -20.43
CA MET A 1 6.31 46.43 -19.01
C MET A 1 6.31 44.92 -18.93
N ALA A 2 7.28 44.30 -18.25
CA ALA A 2 7.27 42.85 -18.07
C ALA A 2 6.16 42.49 -17.05
N PRO A 3 5.39 41.42 -17.24
CA PRO A 3 4.40 40.98 -16.25
C PRO A 3 5.11 40.68 -14.92
N ALA A 4 4.51 41.08 -13.81
CA ALA A 4 5.02 40.76 -12.48
C ALA A 4 5.08 39.24 -12.31
N ALA A 5 6.19 38.73 -11.76
CA ALA A 5 6.31 37.31 -11.47
C ALA A 5 5.23 36.89 -10.47
N PRO A 6 4.59 35.71 -10.65
CA PRO A 6 3.62 35.22 -9.69
C PRO A 6 4.28 35.11 -8.32
N THR A 7 3.58 35.53 -7.28
CA THR A 7 4.01 35.40 -5.87
C THR A 7 3.31 34.24 -5.16
N VAL A 8 2.32 33.65 -5.83
CA VAL A 8 1.48 32.54 -5.34
C VAL A 8 1.55 31.36 -6.31
N GLY A 9 1.28 30.17 -5.79
CA GLY A 9 1.16 28.94 -6.56
C GLY A 9 -0.26 28.73 -7.08
N VAL A 10 -0.35 28.09 -8.24
CA VAL A 10 -1.59 27.53 -8.81
C VAL A 10 -1.36 26.03 -8.97
N LEU A 11 -2.22 25.22 -8.35
CA LEU A 11 -2.12 23.77 -8.42
C LEU A 11 -3.26 23.21 -9.26
N ARG A 12 -2.93 22.47 -10.32
CA ARG A 12 -3.88 21.65 -11.08
C ARG A 12 -3.79 20.22 -10.56
N ILE A 13 -4.84 19.75 -9.88
CA ILE A 13 -4.87 18.43 -9.24
C ILE A 13 -5.75 17.49 -10.05
N GLY A 14 -5.13 16.48 -10.66
CA GLY A 14 -5.80 15.37 -11.33
C GLY A 14 -5.88 14.11 -10.47
N SER A 15 -6.80 13.21 -10.81
CA SER A 15 -6.97 11.89 -10.19
C SER A 15 -7.34 10.85 -11.24
N ASP A 16 -6.81 9.64 -11.12
CA ASP A 16 -7.21 8.46 -11.90
C ASP A 16 -8.61 7.92 -11.52
N VAL A 17 -9.15 8.36 -10.37
CA VAL A 17 -10.54 8.18 -9.97
C VAL A 17 -11.29 9.51 -10.12
N PRO A 18 -12.23 9.62 -11.07
CA PRO A 18 -13.02 10.84 -11.28
C PRO A 18 -13.83 11.22 -10.04
N GLY A 19 -13.93 12.51 -9.75
CA GLY A 19 -14.72 13.01 -8.62
C GLY A 19 -14.08 12.80 -7.24
N ALA A 20 -12.82 12.34 -7.18
CA ALA A 20 -12.09 12.22 -5.92
C ALA A 20 -12.00 13.56 -5.18
N GLN A 21 -12.29 13.57 -3.89
CA GLN A 21 -12.27 14.76 -3.07
C GLN A 21 -10.81 15.17 -2.80
N VAL A 22 -10.50 16.44 -3.04
CA VAL A 22 -9.18 17.04 -2.87
C VAL A 22 -9.19 18.00 -1.71
N PHE A 23 -8.23 17.85 -0.81
CA PHE A 23 -8.01 18.72 0.33
C PHE A 23 -6.55 19.18 0.37
N ILE A 24 -6.33 20.44 0.71
CA ILE A 24 -5.01 21.01 0.99
C ILE A 24 -5.03 21.52 2.43
N ASP A 25 -4.11 21.05 3.27
CA ASP A 25 -4.04 21.37 4.70
C ASP A 25 -5.36 21.18 5.46
N ARG A 26 -6.08 20.11 5.10
CA ARG A 26 -7.42 19.77 5.62
C ARG A 26 -8.55 20.69 5.15
N GLN A 27 -8.27 21.68 4.29
CA GLN A 27 -9.29 22.49 3.65
C GLN A 27 -9.74 21.85 2.34
N PHE A 28 -11.05 21.69 2.15
CA PHE A 28 -11.61 21.16 0.91
C PHE A 28 -11.41 22.16 -0.24
N VAL A 29 -10.81 21.68 -1.33
CA VAL A 29 -10.58 22.47 -2.55
C VAL A 29 -11.69 22.19 -3.57
N GLY A 30 -12.05 20.92 -3.74
CA GLY A 30 -13.01 20.49 -4.76
C GLY A 30 -12.88 19.01 -5.08
N SER A 31 -13.55 18.58 -6.14
CA SER A 31 -13.45 17.22 -6.69
C SER A 31 -12.54 17.19 -7.92
N ALA A 32 -11.67 16.20 -8.03
CA ALA A 32 -10.74 16.06 -9.14
C ALA A 32 -11.45 15.81 -10.49
N PRO A 33 -11.03 16.47 -11.59
CA PRO A 33 -9.95 17.45 -11.65
C PRO A 33 -10.30 18.77 -10.94
N ALA A 34 -9.40 19.25 -10.09
CA ALA A 34 -9.58 20.44 -9.27
C ALA A 34 -8.45 21.44 -9.50
N VAL A 35 -8.73 22.73 -9.33
CA VAL A 35 -7.72 23.80 -9.39
C VAL A 35 -7.72 24.53 -8.06
N ALA A 36 -6.56 24.61 -7.42
CA ALA A 36 -6.34 25.44 -6.25
C ALA A 36 -5.55 26.68 -6.65
N GLU A 37 -6.18 27.84 -6.55
CA GLU A 37 -5.57 29.14 -6.86
C GLU A 37 -5.06 29.82 -5.59
N ASN A 38 -4.09 30.72 -5.73
CA ASN A 38 -3.55 31.52 -4.63
C ASN A 38 -2.98 30.71 -3.46
N VAL A 39 -2.41 29.54 -3.75
CA VAL A 39 -1.75 28.70 -2.74
C VAL A 39 -0.44 29.37 -2.33
N SER A 40 -0.22 29.53 -1.03
CA SER A 40 1.01 30.14 -0.54
C SER A 40 2.22 29.29 -0.91
N PRO A 41 3.38 29.88 -1.21
CA PRO A 41 4.60 29.10 -1.37
C PRO A 41 5.00 28.41 -0.06
N GLY A 42 5.47 27.16 -0.13
CA GLY A 42 5.86 26.37 1.03
C GLY A 42 5.43 24.91 0.95
N THR A 43 5.60 24.17 2.04
CA THR A 43 5.15 22.78 2.14
C THR A 43 3.68 22.73 2.57
N HIS A 44 2.87 22.00 1.82
CA HIS A 44 1.45 21.77 2.08
C HIS A 44 1.13 20.27 2.14
N GLN A 45 0.11 19.88 2.90
CA GLN A 45 -0.42 18.51 2.91
C GLN A 45 -1.54 18.39 1.88
N LEU A 46 -1.34 17.58 0.85
CA LEU A 46 -2.35 17.21 -0.13
C LEU A 46 -2.98 15.87 0.28
N ASN A 47 -4.30 15.87 0.49
CA ASN A 47 -5.07 14.67 0.76
C ASN A 47 -6.10 14.48 -0.36
N VAL A 48 -6.09 13.32 -1.00
CA VAL A 48 -7.08 12.95 -2.02
C VAL A 48 -7.75 11.64 -1.62
N SER A 49 -9.08 11.60 -1.68
CA SER A 49 -9.87 10.45 -1.25
C SER A 49 -11.07 10.22 -2.16
N ALA A 50 -11.39 8.95 -2.41
CA ALA A 50 -12.61 8.55 -3.10
C ALA A 50 -13.23 7.32 -2.41
N PRO A 51 -14.57 7.18 -2.41
CA PRO A 51 -15.22 6.00 -1.84
C PRO A 51 -14.69 4.70 -2.46
N GLY A 52 -14.35 3.72 -1.60
CA GLY A 52 -13.83 2.42 -2.03
C GLY A 52 -12.32 2.38 -2.32
N PHE A 53 -11.62 3.50 -2.20
CA PHE A 53 -10.16 3.59 -2.37
C PHE A 53 -9.47 4.05 -1.09
N ASP A 54 -8.22 3.62 -0.90
CA ASP A 54 -7.38 4.15 0.16
C ASP A 54 -7.04 5.61 -0.13
N SER A 55 -7.24 6.49 0.85
CA SER A 55 -6.89 7.90 0.70
C SER A 55 -5.38 8.07 0.56
N VAL A 56 -4.97 8.96 -0.33
CA VAL A 56 -3.56 9.32 -0.52
C VAL A 56 -3.31 10.66 0.17
N ALA A 57 -2.40 10.65 1.15
CA ALA A 57 -1.85 11.85 1.76
C ALA A 57 -0.40 12.01 1.29
N THR A 58 -0.02 13.20 0.81
CA THR A 58 1.34 13.50 0.36
C THR A 58 1.72 14.93 0.68
N SER A 59 2.99 15.13 1.05
CA SER A 59 3.55 16.46 1.23
C SER A 59 3.96 17.02 -0.12
N ILE A 60 3.46 18.21 -0.46
CA ILE A 60 3.80 18.89 -1.72
C ILE A 60 4.51 20.21 -1.42
N GLU A 61 5.52 20.51 -2.22
CA GLU A 61 6.17 21.81 -2.21
C GLU A 61 5.52 22.73 -3.25
N VAL A 62 4.98 23.84 -2.80
CA VAL A 62 4.35 24.83 -3.65
C VAL A 62 5.36 25.95 -3.89
N THR A 63 5.68 26.18 -5.16
CA THR A 63 6.44 27.34 -5.61
C THR A 63 5.50 28.31 -6.32
N PRO A 64 5.85 29.60 -6.43
CA PRO A 64 5.07 30.50 -7.25
C PRO A 64 4.97 30.02 -8.71
N GLY A 65 3.80 30.22 -9.33
CA GLY A 65 3.51 29.72 -10.68
C GLY A 65 2.64 28.47 -10.70
N GLU A 66 2.43 27.92 -11.90
CA GLU A 66 1.55 26.77 -12.13
C GLU A 66 2.29 25.44 -11.97
N ARG A 67 1.66 24.50 -11.24
CA ARG A 67 2.13 23.13 -11.08
C ARG A 67 0.98 22.15 -11.27
N GLU A 68 1.24 21.08 -12.04
CA GLU A 68 0.33 19.96 -12.16
C GLU A 68 0.71 18.83 -11.19
N ILE A 69 -0.29 18.26 -10.54
CA ILE A 69 -0.15 17.13 -9.61
C ILE A 69 -1.19 16.08 -10.01
N VAL A 70 -0.74 14.85 -10.28
CA VAL A 70 -1.64 13.73 -10.58
C VAL A 70 -1.56 12.74 -9.44
N VAL A 71 -2.70 12.45 -8.82
CA VAL A 71 -2.81 11.45 -7.76
C VAL A 71 -3.39 10.15 -8.32
N ARG A 72 -2.78 9.03 -7.92
CA ARG A 72 -3.22 7.68 -8.32
C ARG A 72 -3.80 6.94 -7.12
N LEU A 73 -5.12 6.95 -7.00
CA LEU A 73 -5.88 6.22 -5.97
C LEU A 73 -6.02 4.73 -6.33
N ARG A 74 -5.93 4.38 -7.61
CA ARG A 74 -6.00 2.99 -8.06
C ARG A 74 -4.72 2.22 -7.78
N ASP A 75 -3.59 2.90 -7.63
CA ASP A 75 -2.32 2.26 -7.29
C ASP A 75 -2.46 1.49 -5.96
N VAL A 76 -2.31 0.16 -6.03
CA VAL A 76 -2.36 -0.72 -4.87
C VAL A 76 -1.10 -0.49 -4.05
N ARG A 77 -1.27 -0.02 -2.82
CA ARG A 77 -0.20 0.17 -1.84
C ARG A 77 -0.29 -0.94 -0.80
N LEU A 78 0.86 -1.53 -0.48
CA LEU A 78 1.01 -2.56 0.54
C LEU A 78 2.43 -2.47 1.08
N ASP A 79 2.58 -2.25 2.38
CA ASP A 79 3.87 -2.35 3.06
C ASP A 79 3.60 -3.05 4.38
N SER A 80 3.45 -4.37 4.31
CA SER A 80 3.10 -5.18 5.46
C SER A 80 4.21 -6.15 5.76
N SER A 81 4.55 -6.28 7.04
CA SER A 81 5.46 -7.29 7.50
C SER A 81 5.04 -7.84 8.86
N VAL A 82 5.37 -9.11 9.09
CA VAL A 82 5.07 -9.79 10.35
C VAL A 82 6.16 -10.81 10.65
N ASP A 83 6.64 -10.81 11.89
CA ASP A 83 7.56 -11.83 12.37
C ASP A 83 6.81 -13.13 12.60
N VAL A 84 7.38 -14.25 12.16
CA VAL A 84 6.73 -15.56 12.17
C VAL A 84 7.69 -16.68 12.54
N VAL A 85 7.10 -17.78 12.99
CA VAL A 85 7.75 -19.06 13.20
C VAL A 85 7.17 -20.05 12.19
N HIS A 86 8.03 -20.69 11.41
CA HIS A 86 7.66 -21.83 10.58
C HIS A 86 8.21 -23.12 11.22
N LYS A 87 7.31 -24.07 11.50
CA LYS A 87 7.68 -25.39 12.03
C LYS A 87 7.89 -26.39 10.89
N HIS A 88 8.94 -27.19 10.97
CA HIS A 88 9.18 -28.31 10.04
C HIS A 88 9.32 -29.62 10.83
N GLY A 89 9.51 -30.74 10.11
CA GLY A 89 9.65 -32.06 10.73
C GLY A 89 10.74 -32.14 11.81
N ILE A 90 11.80 -31.33 11.71
CA ILE A 90 12.85 -31.20 12.73
C ILE A 90 13.09 -29.72 13.02
N GLY A 91 12.56 -29.22 14.14
CA GLY A 91 12.77 -27.86 14.62
C GLY A 91 11.86 -26.79 14.01
N SER A 92 12.27 -25.54 14.15
CA SER A 92 11.53 -24.38 13.67
C SER A 92 12.49 -23.30 13.16
N CYS A 93 12.16 -22.66 12.05
CA CYS A 93 12.84 -21.44 11.64
C CYS A 93 12.02 -20.21 12.04
N ARG A 94 12.72 -19.18 12.50
CA ARG A 94 12.17 -17.85 12.70
C ARG A 94 12.50 -16.99 11.49
N GLY A 95 11.62 -16.06 11.18
CA GLY A 95 11.82 -15.14 10.08
C GLY A 95 10.72 -14.10 10.02
N ARG A 96 10.66 -13.40 8.90
CA ARG A 96 9.71 -12.32 8.65
C ARG A 96 9.03 -12.56 7.31
N LEU A 97 7.70 -12.46 7.29
CA LEU A 97 6.96 -12.31 6.05
C LEU A 97 6.96 -10.82 5.69
N VAL A 98 7.30 -10.51 4.45
CA VAL A 98 7.26 -9.15 3.89
C VAL A 98 6.41 -9.21 2.64
N ALA A 99 5.37 -8.38 2.59
CA ALA A 99 4.47 -8.28 1.46
C ALA A 99 4.39 -6.83 0.96
N THR A 100 4.54 -6.68 -0.35
CA THR A 100 4.44 -5.44 -1.11
C THR A 100 3.50 -5.66 -2.30
N PRO A 101 3.11 -4.63 -3.07
CA PRO A 101 2.25 -4.83 -4.24
C PRO A 101 2.90 -5.73 -5.30
N GLN A 102 4.23 -5.85 -5.29
CA GLN A 102 4.99 -6.68 -6.23
C GLN A 102 5.01 -8.16 -5.84
N GLY A 103 4.77 -8.50 -4.57
CA GLY A 103 4.80 -9.88 -4.13
C GLY A 103 4.93 -10.04 -2.62
N ILE A 104 5.13 -11.29 -2.23
CA ILE A 104 5.40 -11.70 -0.85
C ILE A 104 6.69 -12.50 -0.80
N ARG A 105 7.45 -12.33 0.27
CA ARG A 105 8.62 -13.14 0.56
C ARG A 105 8.70 -13.52 2.03
N TYR A 106 9.29 -14.68 2.28
CA TYR A 106 9.66 -15.11 3.62
C TYR A 106 11.17 -14.99 3.79
N GLU A 107 11.57 -14.05 4.63
CA GLU A 107 12.96 -13.76 4.99
C GLU A 107 13.35 -14.58 6.22
N THR A 108 14.31 -15.49 6.07
CA THR A 108 14.82 -16.30 7.18
C THR A 108 16.28 -16.65 6.98
N ALA A 109 16.98 -16.92 8.08
CA ALA A 109 18.35 -17.44 8.07
C ALA A 109 18.45 -18.82 7.39
N ASN A 110 17.37 -19.62 7.43
CA ASN A 110 17.35 -20.90 6.72
C ASN A 110 16.96 -20.72 5.25
N LYS A 111 17.95 -20.62 4.36
CA LYS A 111 17.71 -20.44 2.91
C LYS A 111 16.83 -21.52 2.30
N GLY A 112 16.82 -22.72 2.88
CA GLY A 112 15.97 -23.83 2.43
C GLY A 112 14.49 -23.58 2.66
N ASP A 113 14.10 -22.66 3.55
CA ASP A 113 12.72 -22.34 3.90
C ASP A 113 12.24 -21.01 3.31
N ALA A 114 13.17 -20.15 2.89
CA ALA A 114 12.85 -18.89 2.24
C ALA A 114 12.05 -19.12 0.93
N PHE A 115 11.20 -18.16 0.59
CA PHE A 115 10.53 -18.11 -0.70
C PHE A 115 10.24 -16.68 -1.10
N THR A 116 10.05 -16.46 -2.40
CA THR A 116 9.50 -15.24 -2.98
C THR A 116 8.49 -15.64 -4.03
N SER A 117 7.35 -14.97 -4.08
CA SER A 117 6.30 -15.22 -5.07
C SER A 117 5.46 -13.96 -5.29
N THR A 118 4.73 -13.90 -6.40
CA THR A 118 3.76 -12.83 -6.60
C THR A 118 2.53 -13.06 -5.73
N LEU A 119 1.78 -12.00 -5.42
CA LEU A 119 0.54 -12.13 -4.64
C LEU A 119 -0.56 -12.94 -5.36
N GLN A 120 -0.48 -13.02 -6.69
CA GLN A 120 -1.43 -13.75 -7.54
C GLN A 120 -1.13 -15.25 -7.62
N GLU A 121 0.12 -15.66 -7.39
CA GLU A 121 0.55 -17.06 -7.36
C GLU A 121 0.28 -17.77 -6.03
N LEU A 122 -0.33 -17.09 -5.07
CA LEU A 122 -0.76 -17.68 -3.81
C LEU A 122 -2.08 -18.43 -4.03
N GLU A 123 -2.01 -19.75 -4.19
CA GLU A 123 -3.18 -20.62 -4.30
C GLU A 123 -3.98 -20.66 -3.00
N THR A 124 -3.28 -20.77 -1.86
CA THR A 124 -3.88 -20.64 -0.53
C THR A 124 -3.20 -19.49 0.20
N PHE A 125 -4.00 -18.62 0.78
CA PHE A 125 -3.56 -17.59 1.73
C PHE A 125 -4.71 -17.43 2.72
N GLN A 126 -4.63 -18.11 3.86
CA GLN A 126 -5.71 -18.23 4.82
C GLN A 126 -5.16 -18.15 6.23
N VAL A 127 -5.82 -17.37 7.09
CA VAL A 127 -5.55 -17.34 8.52
C VAL A 127 -6.62 -18.13 9.27
N ASP A 128 -6.20 -19.07 10.10
CA ASP A 128 -7.06 -19.68 11.10
C ASP A 128 -6.78 -19.02 12.45
N TYR A 129 -7.76 -18.25 12.93
CA TYR A 129 -7.62 -17.49 14.17
C TYR A 129 -7.59 -18.39 15.41
N LEU A 130 -8.33 -19.52 15.38
CA LEU A 130 -8.42 -20.45 16.50
C LEU A 130 -7.16 -21.32 16.59
N GLU A 131 -6.68 -21.82 15.45
CA GLU A 131 -5.42 -22.56 15.36
C GLU A 131 -4.18 -21.66 15.42
N LYS A 132 -4.36 -20.33 15.39
CA LYS A 132 -3.30 -19.32 15.44
C LYS A 132 -2.26 -19.56 14.35
N ASN A 133 -2.74 -19.85 13.15
CA ASN A 133 -1.90 -20.20 12.01
C ASN A 133 -2.23 -19.35 10.78
N LEU A 134 -1.21 -19.08 9.97
CA LEU A 134 -1.33 -18.53 8.63
C LEU A 134 -0.81 -19.57 7.65
N ARG A 135 -1.69 -20.07 6.78
CA ARG A 135 -1.38 -21.05 5.75
C ARG A 135 -1.15 -20.37 4.41
N ILE A 136 0.00 -20.63 3.81
CA ILE A 136 0.37 -20.14 2.47
C ILE A 136 0.70 -21.32 1.57
N LYS A 137 0.02 -21.46 0.43
CA LYS A 137 0.34 -22.46 -0.59
C LYS A 137 0.63 -21.74 -1.90
N LEU A 138 1.82 -21.97 -2.44
CA LEU A 138 2.23 -21.42 -3.73
C LEU A 138 1.71 -22.31 -4.87
N ALA A 139 1.22 -21.72 -5.96
CA ALA A 139 0.65 -22.44 -7.11
C ALA A 139 1.63 -23.44 -7.74
N LYS A 140 2.93 -23.14 -7.69
CA LYS A 140 4.02 -24.04 -8.10
C LYS A 140 5.03 -24.20 -6.97
N GLY A 141 4.58 -24.70 -5.82
CA GLY A 141 5.48 -24.90 -4.68
C GLY A 141 4.88 -25.65 -3.51
N ARG A 142 5.61 -25.62 -2.39
CA ARG A 142 5.17 -26.22 -1.13
C ARG A 142 4.16 -25.33 -0.40
N GLN A 143 3.45 -25.96 0.53
CA GLN A 143 2.66 -25.26 1.53
C GLN A 143 3.52 -24.92 2.74
N PHE A 144 3.27 -23.75 3.30
CA PHE A 144 3.87 -23.25 4.53
C PHE A 144 2.77 -22.99 5.55
N ASN A 145 3.09 -23.25 6.82
CA ASN A 145 2.24 -22.88 7.94
C ASN A 145 3.09 -22.04 8.90
N PHE A 146 2.61 -20.83 9.18
CA PHE A 146 3.27 -19.86 10.03
C PHE A 146 2.47 -19.65 11.31
N SER A 147 3.17 -19.47 12.41
CA SER A 147 2.59 -19.04 13.69
C SER A 147 3.30 -17.76 14.15
N ASP A 148 2.62 -16.96 14.96
CA ASP A 148 3.24 -15.81 15.61
C ASP A 148 4.25 -16.29 16.68
N PRO A 149 5.42 -15.63 16.83
CA PRO A 149 6.42 -16.00 17.83
C PRO A 149 5.94 -15.96 19.28
N GLU A 150 4.94 -15.13 19.58
CA GLU A 150 4.32 -14.98 20.90
C GLU A 150 3.07 -15.87 21.04
N GLY A 151 2.70 -16.62 20.00
CA GLY A 151 1.54 -17.50 20.00
C GLY A 151 0.19 -16.76 19.92
N ASN A 152 0.19 -15.56 19.33
CA ASN A 152 -1.01 -14.76 19.06
C ASN A 152 -1.50 -14.93 17.61
N ALA A 153 -2.75 -14.57 17.32
CA ALA A 153 -3.29 -14.58 15.96
C ALA A 153 -3.46 -13.17 15.37
N ASP A 154 -3.48 -12.13 16.20
CA ASP A 154 -3.88 -10.78 15.76
C ASP A 154 -2.97 -10.21 14.69
N ARG A 155 -1.65 -10.35 14.84
CA ARG A 155 -0.68 -9.86 13.85
C ARG A 155 -0.77 -10.63 12.53
N LEU A 156 -0.98 -11.95 12.60
CA LEU A 156 -1.20 -12.77 11.42
C LEU A 156 -2.50 -12.38 10.71
N PHE A 157 -3.56 -12.09 11.46
CA PHE A 157 -4.83 -11.64 10.92
C PHE A 157 -4.74 -10.27 10.24
N VAL A 158 -4.08 -9.29 10.88
CA VAL A 158 -3.86 -7.97 10.28
C VAL A 158 -3.05 -8.09 9.00
N PHE A 159 -1.92 -8.82 9.05
CA PHE A 159 -1.11 -9.09 7.87
C PHE A 159 -1.93 -9.75 6.75
N HIS A 160 -2.70 -10.79 7.09
CA HIS A 160 -3.58 -11.46 6.14
C HIS A 160 -4.60 -10.51 5.52
N ARG A 161 -5.32 -9.72 6.32
CA ARG A 161 -6.33 -8.77 5.87
C ARG A 161 -5.76 -7.77 4.87
N ASP A 162 -4.60 -7.19 5.19
CA ASP A 162 -3.99 -6.13 4.38
C ASP A 162 -3.47 -6.70 3.04
N VAL A 163 -2.84 -7.87 3.08
CA VAL A 163 -2.39 -8.59 1.87
C VAL A 163 -3.57 -9.04 1.01
N ASP A 164 -4.65 -9.55 1.61
CA ASP A 164 -5.83 -10.02 0.88
C ASP A 164 -6.57 -8.86 0.21
N LYS A 165 -6.72 -7.72 0.91
CA LYS A 165 -7.22 -6.48 0.31
C LYS A 165 -6.41 -6.06 -0.91
N ALA A 166 -5.08 -6.10 -0.84
CA ALA A 166 -4.21 -5.79 -1.97
C ALA A 166 -4.38 -6.79 -3.13
N ARG A 167 -4.47 -8.10 -2.83
CA ARG A 167 -4.72 -9.15 -3.81
C ARG A 167 -6.01 -8.92 -4.58
N GLU A 168 -7.10 -8.60 -3.88
CA GLU A 168 -8.40 -8.36 -4.52
C GLU A 168 -8.37 -7.14 -5.45
N ARG A 169 -7.63 -6.09 -5.11
CA ARG A 169 -7.45 -4.94 -6.01
C ARG A 169 -6.62 -5.28 -7.24
N LEU A 170 -5.50 -5.98 -7.07
CA LEU A 170 -4.67 -6.45 -8.19
C LEU A 170 -5.47 -7.36 -9.14
N LYS A 171 -6.31 -8.26 -8.61
CA LYS A 171 -7.21 -9.10 -9.43
C LYS A 171 -8.23 -8.30 -10.23
N LYS A 172 -8.67 -7.15 -9.71
CA LYS A 172 -9.56 -6.21 -10.43
C LYS A 172 -8.82 -5.37 -11.49
N GLY A 173 -7.51 -5.56 -11.65
CA GLY A 173 -6.68 -4.87 -12.63
C GLY A 173 -6.14 -3.52 -12.16
N ASP A 174 -6.27 -3.18 -10.88
CA ASP A 174 -5.60 -2.01 -10.32
C ASP A 174 -4.06 -2.24 -10.35
N PRO A 175 -3.26 -1.25 -10.78
CA PRO A 175 -1.81 -1.42 -10.89
C PRO A 175 -1.14 -1.41 -9.50
N PRO A 176 -0.01 -2.11 -9.32
CA PRO A 176 0.81 -1.95 -8.12
C PRO A 176 1.41 -0.54 -8.06
N ALA A 177 1.45 0.06 -6.88
CA ALA A 177 2.20 1.31 -6.67
C ALA A 177 3.69 1.10 -6.98
N ALA A 178 4.35 2.13 -7.49
CA ALA A 178 5.80 2.14 -7.68
C ALA A 178 6.52 1.94 -6.32
N PRO A 179 7.69 1.25 -6.32
CA PRO A 179 8.51 1.08 -5.13
C PRO A 179 9.11 2.41 -4.63
#